data_AF-A0A9E2F2M8-F1
#
_entry.id   AF-A0A9E2F2M8-F1
#
_cell.length_a   1.000
_cell.length_b   1.000
_cell.length_c   1.000
_cell.angle_alpha   90.00
_cell.angle_beta   90.00
_cell.angle_gamma   90.00
#
_symmetry.space_group_name_H-M   'P 1'
#
loop_
_entity.id
_entity.type
_entity.pdbx_description
1 polymer ?
#
loop_
_entity_poly.entity_id
_entity_poly.type
_entity_poly.pdbx_seq_one_letter_code
_entity_poly.pdbx_strand_id
1 'polypeptide(L)'
;ILSNEKYRGIRLTLTSGNLSIQANNPDQEEAEEELQVDYSEGDVEIGFNVTYLIDVLTVLDSAKVEVKLKDSNSSAIISDSKDDSSLYVVMPMRL
;
A
#
# COMPACT_ATOMS: atom_id res chain seq x y z
N ILE A 1 -4.77 12.01 8.72
CA ILE A 1 -4.14 11.50 7.48
C ILE A 1 -3.94 12.70 6.57
N LEU A 2 -2.69 13.11 6.39
CA LEU A 2 -2.30 14.21 5.51
C LEU A 2 -2.18 13.68 4.09
N SER A 3 -3.30 13.66 3.37
CA SER A 3 -3.35 13.34 1.95
C SER A 3 -4.36 14.26 1.31
N ASN A 4 -4.05 14.76 0.12
CA ASN A 4 -4.90 15.66 -0.67
C ASN A 4 -6.39 15.27 -0.58
N GLU A 5 -7.25 16.17 -0.07
CA GLU A 5 -8.68 15.90 0.16
C GLU A 5 -9.43 15.52 -1.13
N LYS A 6 -8.86 15.85 -2.30
CA LYS A 6 -9.42 15.52 -3.61
C LYS A 6 -8.81 14.27 -4.25
N TYR A 7 -7.58 13.90 -3.87
CA TYR A 7 -6.85 12.73 -4.39
C TYR A 7 -5.99 12.11 -3.29
N ARG A 8 -6.57 11.21 -2.50
CA ARG A 8 -5.89 10.54 -1.36
C ARG A 8 -4.88 9.47 -1.82
N GLY A 9 -4.01 9.85 -2.74
CA GLY A 9 -2.98 9.02 -3.33
C GLY A 9 -1.76 8.93 -2.40
N ILE A 10 -1.23 7.72 -2.25
CA ILE A 10 0.06 7.46 -1.61
C ILE A 10 0.92 6.66 -2.56
N ARG A 11 2.23 6.93 -2.55
CA ARG A 11 3.24 6.16 -3.26
C ARG A 11 3.84 5.16 -2.28
N LEU A 12 3.82 3.88 -2.66
CA LEU A 12 4.51 2.80 -1.98
C LEU A 12 5.76 2.46 -2.77
N THR A 13 6.90 2.45 -2.11
CA THR A 13 8.18 2.00 -2.67
C THR A 13 8.67 0.81 -1.86
N LEU A 14 8.62 -0.38 -2.45
CA LEU A 14 9.19 -1.59 -1.87
C LEU A 14 10.63 -1.76 -2.35
N THR A 15 11.51 -1.99 -1.39
CA THR A 15 12.90 -2.40 -1.57
C THR A 15 13.17 -3.58 -0.64
N SER A 16 14.29 -4.29 -0.79
CA SER A 16 14.56 -5.46 0.04
C SER A 16 14.50 -5.12 1.55
N GLY A 17 13.56 -5.74 2.25
CA GLY A 17 13.33 -5.56 3.69
C GLY A 17 12.59 -4.28 4.10
N ASN A 18 12.23 -3.40 3.17
CA ASN A 18 11.73 -2.06 3.49
C ASN A 18 10.59 -1.62 2.57
N LEU A 19 9.57 -1.01 3.16
CA LEU A 19 8.47 -0.34 2.51
C LEU A 19 8.49 1.14 2.91
N SER A 20 8.73 2.03 1.95
CA SER A 20 8.53 3.47 2.12
C SER A 20 7.16 3.87 1.62
N ILE A 21 6.46 4.69 2.40
CA ILE A 21 5.14 5.24 2.11
C ILE A 21 5.27 6.76 2.05
N GLN A 22 4.97 7.34 0.89
CA GLN A 22 5.01 8.78 0.68
C GLN A 22 3.62 9.30 0.33
N ALA A 23 3.20 10.39 0.99
CA ALA A 23 1.98 11.11 0.70
C ALA A 23 2.27 12.60 0.49
N ASN A 24 1.66 13.19 -0.53
CA ASN A 24 1.75 14.62 -0.79
C ASN A 24 0.36 15.26 -0.76
N ASN A 25 0.26 16.47 -0.21
CA ASN A 25 -0.93 17.30 -0.34
C ASN A 25 -0.69 18.51 -1.28
N PRO A 26 -1.75 19.17 -1.78
CA PRO A 26 -1.62 20.33 -2.66
C PRO A 26 -0.94 21.52 -1.99
N ASP A 27 -0.94 21.54 -0.66
CA ASP A 27 -0.32 22.56 0.19
C ASP A 27 1.19 22.30 0.38
N GLN A 28 1.76 21.36 -0.39
CA GLN A 28 3.17 20.95 -0.38
C GLN A 28 3.66 20.35 0.94
N GLU A 29 2.75 19.86 1.77
CA GLU A 29 3.13 19.03 2.91
C GLU A 29 3.37 17.60 2.43
N GLU A 30 4.53 17.09 2.80
CA GLU A 30 4.99 15.73 2.50
C GLU A 30 4.99 14.92 3.81
N ALA A 31 4.41 13.72 3.75
CA ALA A 31 4.54 12.72 4.80
C ALA A 31 5.28 11.53 4.22
N GLU A 32 6.33 11.10 4.92
CA GLU A 32 7.11 9.92 4.59
C GLU A 32 7.18 9.01 5.81
N GLU A 33 6.93 7.72 5.61
CA GLU A 33 6.98 6.70 6.64
C GLU A 33 7.67 5.44 6.10
N GLU A 34 8.55 4.86 6.90
CA GLU A 34 9.28 3.63 6.55
C GLU A 34 8.88 2.48 7.47
N LEU A 35 8.64 1.32 6.88
CA LEU A 35 8.20 0.12 7.57
C LEU A 35 9.09 -1.06 7.16
N GLN A 36 9.54 -1.83 8.16
CA GLN A 36 10.20 -3.10 7.89
C GLN A 36 9.19 -4.14 7.42
N VAL A 37 9.49 -4.78 6.30
CA VAL A 37 8.62 -5.79 5.67
C VAL A 37 9.42 -7.01 5.24
N ASP A 38 8.78 -8.18 5.22
CA ASP A 38 9.36 -9.42 4.73
C ASP A 38 9.31 -9.42 3.17
N TYR A 39 10.20 -8.67 2.52
CA TYR A 39 10.28 -8.53 1.06
C TYR A 39 11.70 -8.72 0.52
N SER A 40 11.88 -9.57 -0.49
CA SER A 40 13.20 -9.92 -1.05
C SER A 40 13.25 -9.92 -2.58
N GLU A 41 12.21 -9.42 -3.24
CA GLU A 41 12.17 -9.30 -4.70
C GLU A 41 12.78 -7.97 -5.18
N GLY A 42 12.72 -7.70 -6.49
CA GLY A 42 13.25 -6.44 -7.06
C GLY A 42 12.41 -5.21 -6.70
N ASP A 43 12.99 -4.03 -6.75
CA ASP A 43 12.32 -2.80 -6.32
C ASP A 43 11.02 -2.52 -7.11
N VAL A 44 9.97 -2.11 -6.38
CA VAL A 44 8.66 -1.80 -6.95
C VAL A 44 8.18 -0.45 -6.41
N GLU A 45 7.79 0.44 -7.31
CA GLU A 45 7.07 1.68 -6.99
C GLU A 45 5.64 1.60 -7.52
N ILE A 46 4.65 1.85 -6.66
CA ILE A 46 3.23 1.76 -7.01
C ILE A 46 2.38 2.77 -6.24
N GLY A 47 1.41 3.38 -6.91
CA GLY A 47 0.49 4.34 -6.31
C GLY A 47 -0.83 3.70 -5.89
N PHE A 48 -1.37 4.07 -4.74
CA PHE A 48 -2.67 3.61 -4.26
C PHE A 48 -3.50 4.73 -3.66
N ASN A 49 -4.82 4.53 -3.61
CA ASN A 49 -5.67 5.32 -2.72
C ASN A 49 -5.53 4.77 -1.30
N VAL A 50 -5.03 5.58 -0.37
CA VAL A 50 -4.83 5.16 1.04
C VAL A 50 -6.13 4.74 1.71
N THR A 51 -7.27 5.30 1.30
CA THR A 51 -8.58 4.95 1.89
C THR A 51 -8.90 3.48 1.60
N TYR A 52 -8.66 3.02 0.38
CA TYR A 52 -8.94 1.62 0.03
C TYR A 52 -8.04 0.65 0.77
N LEU A 53 -6.78 1.01 1.00
CA LEU A 53 -5.87 0.20 1.80
C LEU A 53 -6.34 0.13 3.26
N ILE A 54 -6.70 1.26 3.86
CA ILE A 54 -7.21 1.31 5.24
C ILE A 54 -8.50 0.49 5.38
N ASP A 55 -9.42 0.62 4.44
CA ASP A 55 -10.69 -0.11 4.44
C ASP A 55 -10.45 -1.62 4.45
N VAL A 56 -9.52 -2.12 3.63
CA VAL A 56 -9.14 -3.53 3.60
C VAL A 56 -8.45 -3.94 4.91
N LEU A 57 -7.45 -3.17 5.36
CA LEU A 57 -6.68 -3.48 6.57
C LEU A 57 -7.54 -3.45 7.85
N THR A 58 -8.61 -2.68 7.88
CA THR A 58 -9.53 -2.60 9.03
C THR A 58 -10.42 -3.83 9.16
N VAL A 59 -10.62 -4.58 8.07
CA VAL A 59 -11.45 -5.80 8.05
C VAL A 59 -10.60 -7.05 8.35
N LEU A 60 -9.29 -6.99 8.15
CA LEU A 60 -8.37 -8.08 8.45
C LEU A 60 -8.08 -8.13 9.95
N ASP A 61 -8.42 -9.25 10.60
CA ASP A 61 -8.27 -9.45 12.05
C ASP A 61 -6.91 -10.03 12.47
N SER A 62 -5.95 -10.14 11.55
CA SER A 62 -4.62 -10.69 11.81
C SER A 62 -3.56 -9.64 12.10
N ALA A 63 -2.55 -10.05 12.88
CA ALA A 63 -1.37 -9.23 13.16
C ALA A 63 -0.41 -9.09 11.96
N LYS A 64 -0.59 -9.91 10.90
CA LYS A 64 0.23 -9.90 9.69
C LYS A 64 -0.67 -10.07 8.48
N VAL A 65 -0.46 -9.26 7.46
CA VAL A 65 -1.17 -9.32 6.18
C VAL A 65 -0.18 -9.68 5.07
N GLU A 66 -0.65 -10.40 4.07
CA GLU A 66 0.12 -10.69 2.87
C GLU A 66 -0.34 -9.76 1.74
N VAL A 67 0.61 -9.09 1.09
CA VAL A 67 0.35 -8.21 -0.06
C VAL A 67 1.09 -8.76 -1.27
N LYS A 68 0.33 -9.22 -2.27
CA LYS A 68 0.86 -9.72 -3.54
C LYS A 68 0.81 -8.62 -4.58
N LEU A 69 1.98 -8.29 -5.11
CA LEU A 69 2.20 -7.28 -6.14
C LEU A 69 2.84 -7.96 -7.35
N LYS A 70 2.47 -7.52 -8.54
CA LYS A 70 3.06 -8.01 -9.79
C LYS A 70 3.93 -6.94 -10.46
N ASP A 71 3.36 -5.77 -10.70
CA ASP A 71 4.02 -4.61 -11.29
C ASP A 71 3.24 -3.34 -10.94
N SER A 72 3.79 -2.17 -11.28
CA SER A 72 3.24 -0.86 -10.95
C SER A 72 1.88 -0.54 -11.59
N ASN A 73 1.43 -1.33 -12.56
CA ASN A 73 0.15 -1.14 -13.25
C ASN A 73 -0.88 -2.24 -12.91
N SER A 74 -0.47 -3.24 -12.14
CA SER A 74 -1.30 -4.38 -11.76
C SER A 74 -1.97 -4.15 -10.41
N SER A 75 -3.12 -4.78 -10.21
CA SER A 75 -3.81 -4.76 -8.92
C SER A 75 -2.98 -5.41 -7.82
N ALA A 76 -3.02 -4.84 -6.63
CA ALA A 76 -2.57 -5.52 -5.42
C ALA A 76 -3.64 -6.50 -4.95
N ILE A 77 -3.21 -7.67 -4.51
CA ILE A 77 -4.05 -8.62 -3.79
C ILE A 77 -3.62 -8.61 -2.33
N ILE A 78 -4.56 -8.41 -1.43
CA ILE A 78 -4.33 -8.38 0.02
C ILE A 78 -5.14 -9.52 0.65
N SER A 79 -4.49 -10.33 1.48
CA SER A 79 -5.12 -11.40 2.24
C SER A 79 -4.56 -11.50 3.66
N ASP A 80 -5.27 -12.24 4.51
CA ASP A 80 -4.80 -12.58 5.83
C ASP A 80 -3.64 -13.58 5.75
N SER A 81 -2.57 -13.39 6.53
CA SER A 81 -1.43 -14.31 6.54
C SER A 81 -1.77 -15.73 7.06
N LYS A 82 -2.89 -15.88 7.78
CA LYS A 82 -3.33 -17.14 8.39
C LYS A 82 -4.50 -17.79 7.64
N ASP A 83 -5.24 -17.03 6.83
CA ASP A 83 -6.42 -17.51 6.13
C ASP A 83 -6.64 -16.83 4.77
N ASP A 84 -6.42 -17.58 3.69
CA ASP A 84 -6.64 -17.13 2.32
C ASP A 84 -8.12 -17.16 1.89
N SER A 85 -9.06 -17.43 2.81
CA SER A 85 -10.50 -17.43 2.50
C SER A 85 -11.04 -16.08 2.01
N SER A 86 -10.38 -14.99 2.41
CA SER A 86 -10.77 -13.61 2.09
C SER A 86 -9.68 -12.90 1.29
N LEU A 87 -10.01 -12.60 0.03
CA LEU A 87 -9.12 -11.95 -0.94
C LEU A 87 -9.67 -10.57 -1.29
N TYR A 88 -8.85 -9.55 -1.09
CA TYR A 88 -9.17 -8.17 -1.41
C TYR A 88 -8.31 -7.71 -2.58
N VAL A 89 -8.93 -7.05 -3.56
CA VAL A 89 -8.24 -6.56 -4.74
C VAL A 89 -8.31 -5.04 -4.76
N VAL A 90 -7.15 -4.38 -4.77
CA VAL A 90 -7.05 -2.92 -4.82
C VAL A 90 -6.35 -2.52 -6.11
N MET A 91 -6.99 -1.63 -6.88
CA MET A 91 -6.45 -1.13 -8.13
C MET A 91 -5.43 0.00 -7.87
N PRO A 92 -4.29 0.02 -8.58
CA PRO A 92 -3.34 1.10 -8.46
C PRO A 92 -3.89 2.39 -9.06
N MET A 93 -3.35 3.50 -8.56
CA MET A 93 -3.52 4.83 -9.14
C MET A 93 -2.25 5.21 -9.88
N ARG A 94 -2.39 5.88 -11.02
CA ARG A 94 -1.28 6.61 -11.62
C ARG A 94 -1.06 7.89 -10.82
N LEU A 95 0.11 7.99 -10.19
CA LEU A 95 0.60 9.18 -9.47
C LEU A 95 1.59 9.96 -10.33
#